data_AF-A0A2T1ENC5-F1
#
_entry.id   AF-A0A2T1ENC5-F1
#
_cell.length_a   1.000
_cell.length_b   1.000
_cell.length_c   1.000
_cell.angle_alpha   90.00
_cell.angle_beta   90.00
_cell.angle_gamma   90.00
#
_symmetry.space_group_name_H-M   'P 1'
#
loop_
_entity.id
_entity.type
_entity.pdbx_description
1 polymer ?
#
loop_
_entity_poly.entity_id
_entity_poly.type
_entity_poly.pdbx_seq_one_letter_code
_entity_poly.pdbx_strand_id
1 'polypeptide(L)'
;MCKVIEQIRSIVQFRAGNLIKDNFPQPFVDLHSRNIVICCNVFIYFDSKAIVMTLDKFYYILNFGGYLITGHAELHRQKLGRLQTKVFPESLIYQRQDLPVKKYIVAEKLLTTVININQSKIV
;
A
#
# COMPACT_ATOMS: atom_id res chain seq x y z
N MET A 1 -21.64 -4.04 30.80
CA MET A 1 -21.29 -3.81 29.38
C MET A 1 -19.95 -3.09 29.34
N CYS A 2 -18.87 -3.79 28.96
CA CYS A 2 -17.53 -3.19 28.88
C CYS A 2 -17.48 -2.23 27.69
N LYS A 3 -16.86 -1.05 27.87
CA LYS A 3 -16.67 -0.05 26.82
C LYS A 3 -15.18 0.20 26.61
N VAL A 4 -14.80 0.50 25.37
CA VAL A 4 -13.43 0.94 25.04
C VAL A 4 -13.21 2.32 25.63
N ILE A 5 -12.02 2.56 26.20
CA ILE A 5 -11.64 3.87 26.77
C ILE A 5 -11.56 4.94 25.68
N GLU A 6 -11.86 6.20 26.05
CA GLU A 6 -11.99 7.29 25.09
C GLU A 6 -10.68 7.60 24.34
N GLN A 7 -9.54 7.42 25.01
CA GLN A 7 -8.20 7.63 24.42
C GLN A 7 -7.93 6.73 23.20
N ILE A 8 -8.45 5.50 23.20
CA ILE A 8 -8.32 4.59 22.05
C ILE A 8 -9.38 4.92 21.00
N ARG A 9 -10.58 5.30 21.42
CA ARG A 9 -11.66 5.65 20.49
C ARG A 9 -11.32 6.90 19.66
N SER A 10 -10.65 7.88 20.25
CA SER A 10 -10.31 9.14 19.60
C SER A 10 -9.26 9.00 18.48
N ILE A 11 -8.42 7.95 18.52
CA ILE A 11 -7.40 7.68 17.49
C ILE A 11 -7.91 6.77 16.36
N VAL A 12 -9.15 6.27 16.45
CA VAL A 12 -9.74 5.36 15.45
C VAL A 12 -10.81 6.10 14.65
N GLN A 13 -10.68 6.06 13.32
CA GLN A 13 -11.69 6.59 12.41
C GLN A 13 -12.37 5.46 11.65
N PHE A 14 -13.68 5.35 11.78
CA PHE A 14 -14.49 4.42 10.99
C PHE A 14 -14.96 5.09 9.70
N ARG A 15 -14.84 4.35 8.60
CA ARG A 15 -15.34 4.73 7.28
C ARG A 15 -15.95 3.49 6.63
N ALA A 16 -17.13 3.66 6.02
CA ALA A 16 -17.68 2.65 5.14
C ALA A 16 -16.89 2.65 3.83
N GLY A 17 -16.60 1.46 3.29
CA GLY A 17 -15.89 1.32 2.03
C GLY A 17 -16.04 -0.09 1.46
N ASN A 18 -16.10 -0.17 0.13
CA ASN A 18 -16.13 -1.38 -0.66
C ASN A 18 -14.77 -1.59 -1.34
N LEU A 19 -14.07 -2.66 -0.96
CA LEU A 19 -12.72 -2.97 -1.47
C LEU A 19 -12.66 -3.14 -2.98
N ILE A 20 -13.76 -3.51 -3.64
CA ILE A 20 -13.82 -3.74 -5.09
C ILE A 20 -14.30 -2.49 -5.83
N LYS A 21 -15.48 -1.97 -5.44
CA LYS A 21 -16.17 -0.91 -6.18
C LYS A 21 -15.60 0.49 -5.94
N ASP A 22 -15.10 0.76 -4.74
CA ASP A 22 -14.72 2.12 -4.39
C ASP A 22 -13.31 2.46 -4.85
N ASN A 23 -13.13 3.72 -5.26
CA ASN A 23 -11.82 4.29 -5.52
C ASN A 23 -11.12 4.57 -4.19
N PHE A 24 -10.21 3.68 -3.81
CA PHE A 24 -9.37 3.76 -2.62
C PHE A 24 -7.90 3.66 -3.04
N PRO A 25 -6.98 4.48 -2.48
CA PRO A 25 -7.18 5.48 -1.44
C PRO A 25 -7.82 6.76 -1.99
N GLN A 26 -8.75 7.35 -1.23
CA GLN A 26 -9.22 8.70 -1.55
C GLN A 26 -8.09 9.72 -1.30
N PRO A 27 -7.88 10.70 -2.19
CA PRO A 27 -6.75 11.63 -2.15
C PRO A 27 -6.67 12.50 -0.87
N PHE A 28 -7.75 12.56 -0.09
CA PHE A 28 -7.85 13.38 1.13
C PHE A 28 -7.47 12.65 2.42
N VAL A 29 -7.09 11.37 2.36
CA VAL A 29 -6.68 10.64 3.57
C VAL A 29 -5.16 10.54 3.61
N ASP A 30 -4.56 11.51 4.29
CA ASP A 30 -3.13 11.66 4.62
C ASP A 30 -2.26 10.52 4.10
N LEU A 31 -1.58 10.77 2.98
CA LEU A 31 -0.66 9.82 2.34
C LEU A 31 0.59 9.53 3.20
N HIS A 32 0.73 10.16 4.37
CA HIS A 32 1.99 10.21 5.09
C HIS A 32 2.27 9.05 6.06
N SER A 33 1.33 8.15 6.36
CA SER A 33 1.54 7.21 7.49
C SER A 33 1.01 5.78 7.34
N ARG A 34 0.80 5.26 6.13
CA ARG A 34 0.35 3.86 5.98
C ARG A 34 1.50 2.88 5.85
N ASN A 35 2.06 2.53 7.00
CA ASN A 35 3.09 1.49 7.11
C ASN A 35 2.48 0.08 7.26
N ILE A 36 1.23 -0.04 7.72
CA ILE A 36 0.59 -1.33 7.99
C ILE A 36 -0.85 -1.33 7.46
N VAL A 37 -1.23 -2.40 6.76
CA VAL A 37 -2.60 -2.75 6.38
C VAL A 37 -2.93 -4.11 6.98
N ILE A 38 -4.09 -4.24 7.64
CA ILE A 38 -4.58 -5.51 8.19
C ILE A 38 -5.89 -5.86 7.48
N CYS A 39 -5.95 -7.05 6.88
CA CYS A 39 -7.11 -7.53 6.14
C CYS A 39 -7.27 -9.04 6.38
N CYS A 40 -7.82 -9.39 7.54
CA CYS A 40 -8.02 -10.77 7.97
C CYS A 40 -9.48 -11.20 7.78
N ASN A 41 -9.67 -12.44 7.36
CA ASN A 41 -10.93 -13.13 7.10
C ASN A 41 -11.78 -12.46 6.02
N VAL A 42 -11.15 -11.79 5.04
CA VAL A 42 -11.85 -11.10 3.96
C VAL A 42 -11.63 -11.79 2.62
N PHE A 43 -10.40 -12.21 2.30
CA PHE A 43 -10.08 -12.75 0.97
C PHE A 43 -10.76 -14.09 0.70
N ILE A 44 -11.17 -14.82 1.74
CA ILE A 44 -11.94 -16.08 1.62
C ILE A 44 -13.28 -15.90 0.91
N TYR A 45 -13.79 -14.67 0.83
CA TYR A 45 -15.05 -14.34 0.14
C TYR A 45 -14.83 -13.82 -1.28
N PHE A 46 -13.58 -13.63 -1.73
CA PHE A 46 -13.26 -13.00 -3.00
C PHE A 46 -12.82 -14.05 -4.03
N ASP A 47 -13.24 -13.84 -5.28
CA ASP A 47 -12.64 -14.56 -6.41
C ASP A 47 -11.22 -14.04 -6.70
N SER A 48 -10.48 -14.75 -7.56
CA SER A 48 -9.11 -14.37 -7.92
C SER A 48 -9.00 -12.95 -8.50
N LYS A 49 -10.02 -12.47 -9.23
CA LYS A 49 -10.01 -11.14 -9.83
C LYS A 49 -10.15 -10.06 -8.75
N ALA A 50 -11.10 -10.26 -7.83
CA ALA A 50 -11.35 -9.39 -6.68
C ALA A 50 -10.14 -9.35 -5.73
N ILE A 51 -9.47 -10.48 -5.51
CA ILE A 51 -8.21 -10.55 -4.76
C ILE A 51 -7.14 -9.70 -5.44
N VAL A 52 -6.88 -9.90 -6.74
CA VAL A 52 -5.85 -9.15 -7.47
C VAL A 52 -6.12 -7.65 -7.44
N MET A 53 -7.37 -7.23 -7.69
CA MET A 53 -7.76 -5.82 -7.62
C MET A 53 -7.51 -5.22 -6.23
N THR A 54 -7.82 -5.97 -5.17
CA THR A 54 -7.64 -5.51 -3.78
C THR A 54 -6.18 -5.43 -3.39
N LEU A 55 -5.37 -6.43 -3.77
CA LEU A 55 -3.92 -6.44 -3.52
C LEU A 55 -3.21 -5.28 -4.24
N ASP A 56 -3.61 -4.96 -5.47
CA ASP A 56 -3.04 -3.84 -6.21
C ASP A 56 -3.37 -2.49 -5.53
N LYS A 57 -4.61 -2.31 -5.05
CA LYS A 57 -4.98 -1.15 -4.22
C LYS A 57 -4.08 -1.07 -2.98
N PHE A 58 -3.97 -2.14 -2.19
CA PHE A 58 -3.15 -2.16 -0.97
C PHE A 58 -1.68 -1.86 -1.25
N TYR A 59 -1.13 -2.37 -2.35
CA TYR A 59 0.23 -2.05 -2.77
C TYR A 59 0.43 -0.53 -2.97
N TYR A 60 -0.50 0.18 -3.62
CA TYR A 60 -0.37 1.63 -3.84
C TYR A 60 -0.56 2.47 -2.59
N ILE A 61 -1.17 1.90 -1.56
CA ILE A 61 -1.46 2.54 -0.29
C ILE A 61 -0.30 2.38 0.70
N LEU A 62 0.38 1.24 0.66
CA LEU A 62 1.51 0.95 1.54
C LEU A 62 2.72 1.80 1.15
N ASN A 63 3.39 2.37 2.15
CA ASN A 63 4.70 2.98 1.95
C ASN A 63 5.77 1.92 1.62
N PHE A 64 6.92 2.38 1.13
CA PHE A 64 8.12 1.53 1.04
C PHE A 64 8.43 0.91 2.41
N GLY A 65 8.68 -0.39 2.41
CA GLY A 65 8.91 -1.17 3.63
C GLY A 65 7.63 -1.52 4.40
N GLY A 66 6.46 -1.03 3.98
CA GLY A 66 5.18 -1.28 4.64
C GLY A 66 4.68 -2.72 4.50
N TYR A 67 3.84 -3.14 5.45
CA TYR A 67 3.35 -4.50 5.61
C TYR A 67 1.85 -4.63 5.39
N LEU A 68 1.45 -5.67 4.67
CA LEU A 68 0.10 -6.22 4.62
C LEU A 68 0.06 -7.50 5.47
N ILE A 69 -0.86 -7.54 6.43
CA ILE A 69 -1.12 -8.71 7.28
C ILE A 69 -2.49 -9.25 6.89
N THR A 70 -2.57 -10.56 6.63
CA THR A 70 -3.81 -11.28 6.31
C THR A 70 -4.05 -12.40 7.31
N GLY A 71 -5.23 -13.02 7.27
CA GLY A 71 -5.45 -14.25 8.03
C GLY A 71 -4.62 -15.41 7.47
N HIS A 72 -4.54 -16.48 8.26
CA HIS A 72 -3.72 -17.66 7.94
C HIS A 72 -4.11 -18.24 6.59
N ALA A 73 -3.10 -18.44 5.73
CA ALA A 73 -3.21 -19.06 4.42
C ALA A 73 -4.19 -18.41 3.40
N GLU A 74 -4.72 -17.21 3.66
CA GLU A 74 -5.72 -16.57 2.78
C GLU A 74 -5.24 -16.29 1.36
N LEU A 75 -3.93 -16.08 1.18
CA LEU A 75 -3.33 -15.81 -0.14
C LEU A 75 -2.39 -16.93 -0.61
N HIS A 76 -2.45 -18.13 -0.01
CA HIS A 76 -1.51 -19.24 -0.22
C HIS A 76 -1.36 -19.74 -1.68
N ARG A 77 -2.26 -19.34 -2.59
CA ARG A 77 -2.23 -19.70 -4.02
C ARG A 77 -2.40 -18.51 -4.97
N GLN A 78 -2.29 -17.29 -4.46
CA GLN A 78 -2.58 -16.09 -5.23
C GLN A 78 -1.30 -15.49 -5.80
N LYS A 79 -1.42 -14.83 -6.95
CA LYS A 79 -0.31 -14.02 -7.50
C LYS A 79 -0.20 -12.75 -6.66
N LEU A 80 0.85 -12.68 -5.84
CA LEU A 80 1.10 -11.57 -4.91
C LEU A 80 1.66 -10.31 -5.61
N GLY A 81 1.93 -10.43 -6.92
CA GLY A 81 2.43 -9.32 -7.74
C GLY A 81 3.74 -8.77 -7.20
N ARG A 82 3.69 -7.55 -6.66
CA ARG A 82 4.85 -6.78 -6.17
C ARG A 82 5.08 -6.91 -4.65
N LEU A 83 4.19 -7.60 -3.94
CA LEU A 83 4.33 -7.82 -2.51
C LEU A 83 5.20 -9.06 -2.25
N GLN A 84 6.24 -8.92 -1.43
CA GLN A 84 7.11 -10.02 -1.04
C GLN A 84 6.55 -10.73 0.19
N THR A 85 6.47 -12.06 0.16
CA THR A 85 6.10 -12.85 1.34
C THR A 85 7.24 -12.87 2.36
N LYS A 86 6.93 -12.62 3.62
CA LYS A 86 7.80 -12.84 4.78
C LYS A 86 7.14 -13.88 5.69
N VAL A 87 7.88 -14.95 5.95
CA VAL A 87 7.43 -16.04 6.81
C VAL A 87 7.83 -15.74 8.25
N PHE A 88 6.85 -15.76 9.14
CA PHE A 88 7.02 -15.71 10.59
C PHE A 88 6.48 -17.03 11.19
N PRO A 89 6.95 -17.44 12.38
CA PRO A 89 6.56 -18.72 12.99
C PRO A 89 5.06 -18.97 13.03
N GLU A 90 4.26 -17.92 13.24
CA GLU A 90 2.80 -18.00 13.37
C GLU A 90 2.04 -17.34 12.20
N SER A 91 2.72 -16.80 11.19
CA SER A 91 2.04 -15.94 10.22
C SER A 91 2.78 -15.76 8.91
N LEU A 92 2.02 -15.57 7.84
CA LEU A 92 2.54 -15.05 6.58
C LEU A 92 2.16 -13.57 6.49
N ILE A 93 3.17 -12.70 6.42
CA ILE A 93 2.97 -11.28 6.17
C ILE A 93 3.57 -10.91 4.81
N TYR A 94 3.08 -9.86 4.21
CA TYR A 94 3.51 -9.41 2.89
C TYR A 94 4.09 -8.02 2.99
N GLN A 95 5.26 -7.79 2.39
CA GLN A 95 5.96 -6.52 2.48
C GLN A 95 6.10 -5.88 1.11
N ARG A 96 5.84 -4.57 1.04
CA ARG A 96 6.22 -3.75 -0.11
C ARG A 96 7.70 -3.40 -0.02
N GLN A 97 8.51 -3.86 -0.97
CA GLN A 97 9.98 -3.68 -0.96
C GLN A 97 10.53 -2.87 -2.11
N ASP A 98 9.70 -2.47 -3.06
CA ASP A 98 10.13 -1.61 -4.15
C ASP A 98 9.98 -0.14 -3.76
N LEU A 99 11.00 0.64 -4.07
CA LEU A 99 10.99 2.10 -3.89
C LEU A 99 9.72 2.67 -4.56
N PRO A 100 9.09 3.69 -3.95
CA PRO A 100 7.86 4.23 -4.50
C PRO A 100 8.10 4.68 -5.93
N VAL A 101 7.37 4.08 -6.88
CA VAL A 101 7.47 4.38 -8.32
C VAL A 101 7.14 5.86 -8.64
N LYS A 102 6.70 6.65 -7.66
CA LYS A 102 6.47 8.10 -7.77
C LYS A 102 7.45 8.92 -6.91
N LYS A 103 8.69 9.05 -7.39
CA LYS A 103 9.54 10.25 -7.11
C LYS A 103 10.69 10.50 -8.10
N TYR A 104 10.87 9.66 -9.12
CA TYR A 104 11.95 9.86 -10.11
C TYR A 104 11.54 10.61 -11.39
N ILE A 105 10.24 10.73 -11.70
CA ILE A 105 9.81 11.43 -12.93
C ILE A 105 10.09 12.94 -12.89
N VAL A 106 10.10 13.57 -11.70
CA VAL A 106 10.42 15.00 -11.58
C VAL A 106 11.93 15.25 -11.62
N ALA A 107 12.73 14.35 -11.04
CA ALA A 107 14.18 14.47 -11.04
C ALA A 107 14.81 14.23 -12.42
N GLU A 108 14.27 13.30 -13.22
CA GLU A 108 14.75 13.05 -14.58
C GLU A 108 14.50 14.24 -15.51
N LYS A 109 13.33 14.89 -15.42
CA LYS A 109 13.06 16.11 -16.19
C LYS A 109 14.00 17.26 -15.81
N LEU A 110 14.31 17.42 -14.52
CA LEU A 110 15.24 18.46 -14.06
C LEU A 110 16.69 18.18 -14.49
N LEU A 111 17.14 16.91 -14.46
CA LEU A 111 18.47 16.53 -14.92
C LEU A 111 18.65 16.81 -16.43
N THR A 112 17.67 16.47 -17.27
CA THR A 112 17.74 16.76 -18.71
C THR A 112 17.74 18.28 -18.99
N THR A 113 17.01 19.08 -18.20
CA THR A 113 17.04 20.54 -18.33
C THR A 113 18.38 21.15 -17.90
N VAL A 114 18.98 20.69 -16.80
CA VAL A 114 20.29 21.22 -16.32
C VAL A 114 21.43 20.84 -17.26
N ILE A 115 21.41 19.64 -17.84
CA ILE A 115 22.43 19.21 -18.81
C ILE A 115 22.38 20.06 -20.09
N ASN A 116 21.19 20.38 -20.60
CA ASN A 116 21.05 21.22 -21.80
C ASN A 116 21.44 22.68 -21.58
N ILE A 117 21.27 23.24 -20.38
CA ILE A 117 21.65 24.64 -20.10
C ILE A 117 23.19 24.80 -20.02
N ASN A 118 23.91 23.77 -19.56
CA ASN A 118 25.37 23.83 -19.40
C ASN A 118 26.16 23.64 -20.70
N GLN A 119 25.51 23.22 -21.79
CA GLN A 119 26.15 23.18 -23.12
C GLN A 119 26.04 24.51 -23.89
N SER A 120 25.21 25.45 -23.46
CA SER A 120 25.01 26.74 -24.15
C SER A 120 25.81 27.91 -23.57
N LYS A 121 26.76 27.67 -22.66
CA LYS A 121 27.63 28.71 -22.07
C LYS A 121 29.15 28.46 -22.22
N ILE A 122 29.55 27.62 -23.18
CA ILE A 122 30.94 27.49 -23.60
C ILE A 122 31.03 27.76 -25.11
N VAL A 123 30.83 29.02 -25.48
CA VAL A 123 31.42 29.68 -26.66
C VAL A 123 31.73 31.10 -26.25
#